data_AF-A0A9X7I4Q2-F1
#
_entry.id   AF-A0A9X7I4Q2-F1
#
_cell.length_a   1.000
_cell.length_b   1.000
_cell.length_c   1.000
_cell.angle_alpha   90.00
_cell.angle_beta   90.00
_cell.angle_gamma   90.00
#
_symmetry.space_group_name_H-M   'P 1'
#
loop_
_entity.id
_entity.type
_entity.pdbx_description
1 polymer ?
#
loop_
_entity_poly.entity_id
_entity_poly.type
_entity_poly.pdbx_seq_one_letter_code
_entity_poly.pdbx_strand_id
1 'polypeptide(L)'
;MKKLMATLILAGLATSVSAAGIHIEDGWARATVEGMKMGGAFMKIQNDEAKQDFLVGGSSPVAERVEVHTHINDNGVMRMREVKGGVPLAAKGVTELKPGSYHVMFMGLKQQLKEGEKVPVTLKFKNAKPQTVELEVKTAPKAEMQHDHGAHGGAHQH
;
A
#
# COMPACT_ATOMS: atom_id res chain seq x y z
N MET A 1 -6.39 -71.30 -13.82
CA MET A 1 -5.29 -70.62 -13.10
C MET A 1 -5.49 -69.12 -13.26
N LYS A 2 -5.76 -68.43 -12.15
CA LYS A 2 -6.23 -67.04 -12.08
C LYS A 2 -5.01 -66.10 -12.07
N LYS A 3 -4.90 -65.17 -13.02
CA LYS A 3 -3.91 -64.08 -12.97
C LYS A 3 -4.65 -62.78 -12.66
N LEU A 4 -4.54 -62.34 -11.41
CA LEU A 4 -5.03 -61.06 -10.91
C LEU A 4 -4.10 -59.94 -11.43
N MET A 5 -4.63 -59.02 -12.24
CA MET A 5 -3.97 -57.75 -12.52
C MET A 5 -4.39 -56.73 -11.46
N ALA A 6 -3.42 -56.30 -10.65
CA ALA A 6 -3.62 -55.24 -9.66
C ALA A 6 -3.40 -53.88 -10.34
N THR A 7 -4.48 -53.13 -10.49
CA THR A 7 -4.45 -51.74 -10.96
C THR A 7 -4.05 -50.84 -9.78
N LEU A 8 -2.84 -50.29 -9.81
CA LEU A 8 -2.39 -49.32 -8.82
C LEU A 8 -2.89 -47.92 -9.22
N ILE A 9 -3.98 -47.48 -8.61
CA ILE A 9 -4.49 -46.10 -8.75
C ILE A 9 -3.63 -45.21 -7.85
N LEU A 10 -2.71 -44.47 -8.46
CA LEU A 10 -1.95 -43.43 -7.78
C LEU A 10 -2.87 -42.20 -7.62
N ALA A 11 -3.54 -42.10 -6.47
CA ALA A 11 -4.29 -40.91 -6.08
C ALA A 11 -3.31 -39.75 -5.84
N GLY A 12 -3.17 -38.87 -6.84
CA GLY A 12 -2.43 -37.64 -6.69
C GLY A 12 -3.10 -36.75 -5.65
N LEU A 13 -2.42 -36.53 -4.53
CA LEU A 13 -2.80 -35.47 -3.59
C LEU A 13 -2.67 -34.12 -4.31
N ALA A 14 -3.81 -33.55 -4.70
CA ALA A 14 -3.90 -32.14 -5.04
C ALA A 14 -3.68 -31.36 -3.73
N THR A 15 -2.41 -31.01 -3.44
CA THR A 15 -2.13 -29.98 -2.46
C THR A 15 -2.65 -28.68 -3.06
N SER A 16 -3.77 -28.19 -2.53
CA SER A 16 -4.22 -26.83 -2.75
C SER A 16 -3.15 -25.92 -2.16
N VAL A 17 -2.18 -25.52 -2.99
CA VAL A 17 -1.31 -24.39 -2.71
C VAL A 17 -2.23 -23.18 -2.71
N SER A 18 -2.82 -22.89 -1.55
CA SER A 18 -3.30 -21.55 -1.26
C SER A 18 -2.14 -20.60 -1.58
N ALA A 19 -2.41 -19.52 -2.32
CA ALA A 19 -1.42 -18.50 -2.59
C ALA A 19 -1.07 -17.82 -1.26
N ALA A 20 -0.17 -18.46 -0.50
CA ALA A 20 0.21 -18.05 0.83
C ALA A 20 1.09 -16.80 0.75
N GLY A 21 0.88 -15.91 1.73
CA GLY A 21 1.89 -14.99 2.20
C GLY A 21 1.37 -13.59 2.40
N ILE A 22 1.09 -12.87 1.31
CA ILE A 22 0.75 -11.45 1.40
C ILE A 22 -0.75 -11.25 1.24
N HIS A 23 -1.36 -10.59 2.23
CA HIS A 23 -2.76 -10.20 2.25
C HIS A 23 -2.86 -8.67 2.32
N ILE A 24 -3.71 -8.09 1.47
CA ILE A 24 -3.94 -6.65 1.41
C ILE A 24 -5.36 -6.40 1.93
N GLU A 25 -5.47 -5.53 2.92
CA GLU A 25 -6.71 -5.23 3.62
C GLU A 25 -6.95 -3.73 3.68
N ASP A 26 -8.21 -3.34 3.86
CA ASP A 26 -8.63 -1.94 4.06
C ASP A 26 -8.07 -0.95 3.02
N GLY A 27 -7.89 -1.40 1.78
CA GLY A 27 -7.30 -0.60 0.70
C GLY A 27 -8.23 0.52 0.23
N TRP A 28 -7.72 1.75 0.16
CA TRP A 28 -8.42 2.90 -0.39
C TRP A 28 -7.47 3.93 -1.01
N ALA A 29 -7.99 4.75 -1.92
CA ALA A 29 -7.26 5.86 -2.53
C ALA A 29 -7.89 7.19 -2.10
N ARG A 30 -7.06 8.22 -1.90
CA ARG A 30 -7.55 9.56 -1.55
C ARG A 30 -8.10 10.27 -2.78
N ALA A 31 -9.30 10.81 -2.66
CA ALA A 31 -9.88 11.67 -3.67
C ALA A 31 -8.97 12.88 -3.97
N THR A 32 -8.85 13.22 -5.24
CA THR A 32 -8.06 14.38 -5.70
C THR A 32 -8.97 15.46 -6.26
N VAL A 33 -8.48 16.69 -6.32
CA VAL A 33 -9.12 17.75 -7.09
C VAL A 33 -8.70 17.66 -8.56
N GLU A 34 -9.48 18.29 -9.44
CA GLU A 34 -9.16 18.36 -10.87
C GLU A 34 -7.80 19.03 -11.12
N GLY A 35 -7.06 18.55 -12.11
CA GLY A 35 -5.72 19.06 -12.46
C GLY A 35 -4.57 18.56 -11.58
N MET A 36 -4.84 17.92 -10.43
CA MET A 36 -3.81 17.35 -9.58
C MET A 36 -3.08 16.19 -10.28
N LYS A 37 -1.75 16.23 -10.32
CA LYS A 37 -0.92 15.21 -10.97
C LYS A 37 -0.46 14.08 -10.06
N MET A 38 -0.87 14.11 -8.80
CA MET A 38 -0.34 13.25 -7.75
C MET A 38 -1.50 12.74 -6.88
N GLY A 39 -1.42 11.50 -6.43
CA GLY A 39 -2.44 10.90 -5.56
C GLY A 39 -1.81 9.97 -4.52
N GLY A 40 -2.54 9.68 -3.45
CA GLY A 40 -2.11 8.77 -2.39
C GLY A 40 -3.08 7.62 -2.20
N ALA A 41 -2.56 6.43 -1.94
CA ALA A 41 -3.31 5.24 -1.56
C ALA A 41 -2.75 4.61 -0.28
N PHE A 42 -3.67 4.02 0.48
CA PHE A 42 -3.48 3.53 1.84
C PHE A 42 -4.10 2.16 1.97
N MET A 43 -3.50 1.30 2.79
CA MET A 43 -3.89 -0.10 2.96
C MET A 43 -3.14 -0.71 4.14
N LYS A 44 -3.60 -1.85 4.64
CA LYS A 44 -2.82 -2.73 5.50
C LYS A 44 -2.29 -3.90 4.67
N ILE A 45 -1.04 -4.26 4.92
CA ILE A 45 -0.39 -5.39 4.26
C ILE A 45 0.06 -6.36 5.33
N GLN A 46 -0.60 -7.51 5.40
CA GLN A 46 -0.22 -8.62 6.27
C GLN A 46 0.69 -9.56 5.50
N ASN A 47 1.83 -9.89 6.12
CA ASN A 47 2.77 -10.87 5.63
C ASN A 47 2.75 -12.09 6.55
N ASP A 48 2.06 -13.14 6.11
CA ASP A 48 2.00 -14.45 6.75
C ASP A 48 3.20 -15.35 6.42
N GLU A 49 4.18 -14.88 5.64
CA GLU A 49 5.40 -15.64 5.42
C GLU A 49 6.33 -15.59 6.65
N ALA A 50 7.17 -16.63 6.76
CA ALA A 50 8.24 -16.69 7.75
C ALA A 50 9.44 -15.78 7.40
N LYS A 51 9.42 -15.13 6.22
CA LYS A 51 10.48 -14.25 5.72
C LYS A 51 9.93 -12.85 5.48
N GLN A 52 10.78 -11.86 5.69
CA GLN A 52 10.48 -10.48 5.33
C GLN A 52 10.39 -10.34 3.81
N ASP A 53 9.43 -9.54 3.35
CA ASP A 53 9.37 -9.06 1.96
C ASP A 53 9.40 -7.53 1.92
N PHE A 54 9.29 -6.95 0.72
CA PHE A 54 9.24 -5.51 0.52
C PHE A 54 8.19 -5.17 -0.53
N LEU A 55 7.34 -4.20 -0.23
CA LEU A 55 6.52 -3.55 -1.25
C LEU A 55 7.40 -2.53 -1.98
N VAL A 56 7.70 -2.79 -3.26
CA VAL A 56 8.66 -1.98 -4.03
C VAL A 56 8.01 -0.95 -4.95
N GLY A 57 6.68 -0.90 -5.00
CA GLY A 57 5.92 0.00 -5.88
C GLY A 57 4.77 -0.73 -6.56
N GLY A 58 4.41 -0.27 -7.75
CA GLY A 58 3.30 -0.89 -8.47
C GLY A 58 3.09 -0.37 -9.89
N SER A 59 1.87 -0.52 -10.36
CA SER A 59 1.36 0.11 -11.58
C SER A 59 -0.15 0.29 -11.51
N SER A 60 -0.67 1.31 -12.19
CA SER A 60 -2.09 1.53 -12.34
C SER A 60 -2.36 2.22 -13.68
N PRO A 61 -3.47 1.92 -14.38
CA PRO A 61 -3.80 2.60 -15.62
C PRO A 61 -4.02 4.11 -15.44
N VAL A 62 -4.42 4.56 -14.24
CA VAL A 62 -4.77 5.96 -13.96
C VAL A 62 -3.56 6.87 -13.75
N ALA A 63 -2.35 6.31 -13.65
CA ALA A 63 -1.11 7.02 -13.36
C ALA A 63 -0.01 6.65 -14.37
N GLU A 64 1.02 7.50 -14.46
CA GLU A 64 2.24 7.19 -15.22
C GLU A 64 3.16 6.25 -14.44
N ARG A 65 3.30 6.48 -13.13
CA ARG A 65 4.10 5.64 -12.22
C ARG A 65 3.40 5.46 -10.88
N VAL A 66 3.70 4.35 -10.21
CA VAL A 66 3.23 4.05 -8.85
C VAL A 66 4.44 3.71 -8.00
N GLU A 67 4.68 4.55 -7.01
CA GLU A 67 5.83 4.49 -6.11
C GLU A 67 5.39 4.26 -4.67
N VAL A 68 6.34 4.00 -3.78
CA VAL A 68 6.13 3.91 -2.33
C VAL A 68 6.92 5.01 -1.63
N HIS A 69 6.23 5.76 -0.79
CA HIS A 69 6.78 6.95 -0.15
C HIS A 69 6.60 6.87 1.35
N THR A 70 7.48 7.55 2.08
CA THR A 70 7.39 7.76 3.54
C THR A 70 7.38 9.24 3.85
N HIS A 71 6.96 9.59 5.06
CA HIS A 71 7.12 10.92 5.61
C HIS A 71 8.35 10.95 6.51
N ILE A 72 9.24 11.89 6.26
CA ILE A 72 10.36 12.20 7.15
C ILE A 72 10.16 13.58 7.75
N ASN A 73 10.43 13.70 9.05
CA ASN A 73 10.59 15.00 9.69
C ASN A 73 12.04 15.45 9.47
N ASP A 74 12.22 16.50 8.68
CA ASP A 74 13.52 17.10 8.40
C ASP A 74 13.51 18.52 8.95
N ASN A 75 14.03 18.69 10.17
CA ASN A 75 14.08 19.97 10.89
C ASN A 75 12.71 20.66 11.07
N GLY A 76 11.69 19.89 11.46
CA GLY A 76 10.32 20.39 11.66
C GLY A 76 9.50 20.46 10.38
N VAL A 77 10.10 20.18 9.21
CA VAL A 77 9.40 20.13 7.94
C VAL A 77 9.11 18.67 7.57
N MET A 78 7.83 18.33 7.51
CA MET A 78 7.39 17.04 6.99
C MET A 78 7.63 16.99 5.47
N ARG A 79 8.49 16.08 5.03
CA ARG A 79 8.77 15.84 3.61
C ARG A 79 8.37 14.43 3.21
N MET A 80 7.70 14.30 2.07
CA MET A 80 7.49 13.00 1.42
C MET A 80 8.77 12.60 0.68
N ARG A 81 9.20 11.36 0.84
CA ARG A 81 10.37 10.80 0.16
C ARG A 81 10.07 9.38 -0.31
N GLU A 82 10.45 9.09 -1.55
CA GLU A 82 10.43 7.75 -2.10
C GLU A 82 11.30 6.80 -1.26
N VAL A 83 10.77 5.63 -0.92
CA VAL A 83 11.49 4.59 -0.18
C VAL A 83 12.22 3.69 -1.18
N LYS A 84 13.43 4.10 -1.56
CA LYS A 84 14.30 3.30 -2.44
C LYS A 84 14.57 1.94 -1.81
N GLY A 85 14.21 0.86 -2.52
CA GLY A 85 14.30 -0.52 -2.02
C GLY A 85 12.99 -1.08 -1.45
N GLY A 86 11.97 -0.24 -1.29
CA GLY A 86 10.62 -0.64 -0.90
C GLY A 86 10.32 -0.52 0.59
N VAL A 87 9.03 -0.55 0.93
CA VAL A 87 8.55 -0.57 2.31
C VAL A 87 8.73 -1.98 2.86
N PRO A 88 9.41 -2.16 4.02
CA PRO A 88 9.62 -3.47 4.60
C PRO A 88 8.31 -4.07 5.09
N LEU A 89 8.10 -5.36 4.80
CA LEU A 89 6.96 -6.16 5.24
C LEU A 89 7.48 -7.26 6.16
N ALA A 90 7.47 -7.00 7.47
CA ALA A 90 8.01 -7.93 8.48
C ALA A 90 7.38 -9.33 8.36
N ALA A 91 8.17 -10.38 8.58
CA ALA A 91 7.67 -11.75 8.65
C ALA A 91 6.61 -11.88 9.76
N LYS A 92 5.51 -12.58 9.48
CA LYS A 92 4.38 -12.77 10.41
C LYS A 92 3.85 -11.43 10.97
N GLY A 93 3.91 -10.37 10.18
CA GLY A 93 3.64 -9.00 10.62
C GLY A 93 2.65 -8.26 9.72
N VAL A 94 2.11 -7.16 10.26
CA VAL A 94 1.24 -6.24 9.54
C VAL A 94 1.94 -4.90 9.37
N THR A 95 1.98 -4.41 8.14
CA THR A 95 2.51 -3.09 7.79
C THR A 95 1.36 -2.21 7.35
N GLU A 96 1.13 -1.12 8.09
CA GLU A 96 0.05 -0.17 7.81
C GLU A 96 0.58 1.02 7.00
N LEU A 97 0.02 1.19 5.79
CA LEU A 97 0.22 2.36 4.96
C LEU A 97 -0.93 3.33 5.21
N LYS A 98 -0.63 4.46 5.85
CA LYS A 98 -1.63 5.44 6.30
C LYS A 98 -1.15 6.89 6.13
N PRO A 99 -2.06 7.88 6.15
CA PRO A 99 -1.68 9.29 6.09
C PRO A 99 -0.63 9.63 7.16
N GLY A 100 0.42 10.36 6.77
CA GLY A 100 1.54 10.72 7.65
C GLY A 100 2.59 9.62 7.87
N SER A 101 2.43 8.44 7.26
CA SER A 101 3.38 7.32 7.31
C SER A 101 3.75 6.87 5.89
N TYR A 102 4.08 5.59 5.71
CA TYR A 102 4.19 4.95 4.41
C TYR A 102 2.88 5.04 3.62
N HIS A 103 2.98 5.22 2.31
CA HIS A 103 1.84 5.23 1.41
C HIS A 103 2.26 4.88 -0.02
N VAL A 104 1.29 4.43 -0.81
CA VAL A 104 1.45 4.30 -2.27
C VAL A 104 1.19 5.66 -2.90
N MET A 105 2.10 6.12 -3.75
CA MET A 105 2.00 7.39 -4.44
C MET A 105 1.77 7.18 -5.94
N PHE A 106 0.69 7.73 -6.45
CA PHE A 106 0.43 7.84 -7.89
C PHE A 106 1.13 9.08 -8.43
N MET A 107 2.02 8.89 -9.40
CA MET A 107 2.74 9.97 -10.09
C MET A 107 2.16 10.15 -11.49
N GLY A 108 1.94 11.40 -11.90
CA GLY A 108 1.43 11.69 -13.24
C GLY A 108 0.01 11.14 -13.43
N LEU A 109 -0.92 11.52 -12.54
CA LEU A 109 -2.32 11.19 -12.70
C LEU A 109 -2.84 11.68 -14.05
N LYS A 110 -3.44 10.75 -14.80
CA LYS A 110 -4.04 10.98 -16.12
C LYS A 110 -5.49 11.48 -16.00
N GLN A 111 -6.12 11.21 -14.86
CA GLN A 111 -7.47 11.63 -14.52
C GLN A 111 -7.56 11.92 -13.02
N GLN A 112 -8.57 12.69 -12.63
CA GLN A 112 -8.92 12.90 -11.23
C GLN A 112 -9.33 11.56 -10.59
N LEU A 113 -8.96 11.34 -9.32
CA LEU A 113 -9.54 10.26 -8.52
C LEU A 113 -10.80 10.82 -7.84
N LYS A 114 -11.99 10.48 -8.33
CA LYS A 114 -13.25 11.01 -7.77
C LYS A 114 -13.79 10.08 -6.69
N GLU A 115 -14.34 10.65 -5.64
CA GLU A 115 -14.96 9.90 -4.55
C GLU A 115 -16.03 8.92 -5.07
N GLY A 116 -16.03 7.70 -4.54
CA GLY A 116 -16.92 6.61 -4.95
C GLY A 116 -16.44 5.81 -6.16
N GLU A 117 -15.41 6.28 -6.88
CA GLU A 117 -14.80 5.49 -7.96
C GLU A 117 -13.91 4.37 -7.41
N LYS A 118 -13.58 3.41 -8.28
CA LYS A 118 -12.62 2.35 -8.01
C LYS A 118 -11.39 2.48 -8.90
N VAL A 119 -10.22 2.35 -8.30
CA VAL A 119 -8.94 2.44 -8.98
C VAL A 119 -8.22 1.10 -8.88
N PRO A 120 -8.00 0.38 -9.99
CA PRO A 120 -7.20 -0.83 -9.97
C PRO A 120 -5.72 -0.49 -9.78
N VAL A 121 -5.05 -1.16 -8.85
CA VAL A 121 -3.63 -1.01 -8.58
C VAL A 121 -2.99 -2.37 -8.48
N THR A 122 -1.95 -2.60 -9.28
CA THR A 122 -1.09 -3.77 -9.14
C THR A 122 0.08 -3.40 -8.24
N LEU A 123 0.12 -3.98 -7.04
CA LEU A 123 1.25 -3.89 -6.12
C LEU A 123 2.34 -4.89 -6.51
N LYS A 124 3.59 -4.43 -6.49
CA LYS A 124 4.76 -5.24 -6.78
C LYS A 124 5.57 -5.44 -5.52
N PHE A 125 5.92 -6.70 -5.26
CA PHE A 125 6.75 -7.10 -4.13
C PHE A 125 8.12 -7.58 -4.61
N LYS A 126 9.10 -7.58 -3.72
CA LYS A 126 10.45 -8.02 -4.06
C LYS A 126 10.53 -9.52 -4.29
N ASN A 127 9.78 -10.32 -3.51
CA ASN A 127 9.81 -11.78 -3.60
C ASN A 127 8.43 -12.38 -3.93
N ALA A 128 7.35 -11.85 -3.35
CA ALA A 128 6.00 -12.30 -3.63
C ALA A 128 5.54 -11.92 -5.05
N LYS A 129 4.54 -12.66 -5.55
CA LYS A 129 3.92 -12.35 -6.84
C LYS A 129 3.21 -11.00 -6.77
N PRO A 130 3.19 -10.20 -7.86
CA PRO A 130 2.38 -9.01 -7.91
C PRO A 130 0.90 -9.31 -7.65
N GLN A 131 0.23 -8.43 -6.93
CA GLN A 131 -1.20 -8.56 -6.60
C GLN A 131 -1.95 -7.32 -7.06
N THR A 132 -3.07 -7.52 -7.74
CA THR A 132 -3.95 -6.42 -8.15
C THR A 132 -5.10 -6.28 -7.17
N VAL A 133 -5.32 -5.06 -6.70
CA VAL A 133 -6.43 -4.70 -5.81
C VAL A 133 -7.24 -3.55 -6.42
N GLU A 134 -8.54 -3.55 -6.18
CA GLU A 134 -9.40 -2.41 -6.47
C GLU A 134 -9.48 -1.52 -5.24
N LEU A 135 -9.02 -0.28 -5.34
CA LEU A 135 -9.08 0.69 -4.27
C LEU A 135 -10.29 1.59 -4.45
N GLU A 136 -11.17 1.64 -3.45
CA GLU A 136 -12.25 2.63 -3.41
C GLU A 136 -11.67 4.02 -3.13
N VAL A 137 -12.12 5.02 -3.88
CA VAL A 137 -11.68 6.41 -3.70
C VAL A 137 -12.55 7.08 -2.63
N LYS A 138 -11.89 7.59 -1.58
CA LYS A 138 -12.55 8.22 -0.43
C LYS A 138 -11.97 9.61 -0.18
N THR A 139 -12.82 10.52 0.28
CA THR A 139 -12.34 11.78 0.84
C THR A 139 -11.61 11.46 2.15
N ALA A 140 -10.33 11.84 2.25
CA ALA A 140 -9.58 11.64 3.48
C ALA A 140 -10.29 12.37 4.62
N PRO A 141 -10.37 11.78 5.84
CA PRO A 141 -10.87 12.52 6.99
C PRO A 141 -10.11 13.83 7.11
N LYS A 142 -10.81 14.94 7.38
CA LYS A 142 -10.15 16.19 7.76
C LYS A 142 -9.27 15.86 8.97
N ALA A 143 -7.96 15.81 8.76
CA ALA A 143 -7.04 15.93 9.88
C ALA A 143 -7.39 17.27 10.52
N GLU A 144 -7.87 17.24 11.76
CA GLU A 144 -7.97 18.44 12.57
C GLU A 144 -6.54 18.99 12.68
N MET A 145 -6.22 19.96 11.81
CA MET A 145 -5.03 20.77 11.96
C MET A 145 -5.24 21.56 13.26
N GLN A 146 -4.76 21.02 14.37
CA GLN A 146 -4.44 21.83 15.54
C GLN A 146 -3.33 22.79 15.09
N HIS A 147 -3.75 23.94 14.55
CA HIS A 147 -2.94 25.13 14.50
C HIS A 147 -2.71 25.55 15.95
N ASP A 148 -1.63 25.05 16.54
CA ASP A 148 -1.04 25.68 17.72
C ASP A 148 -0.49 27.04 17.26
N HIS A 149 -1.34 28.05 17.30
CA HIS A 149 -0.92 29.44 17.23
C HIS A 149 -0.23 29.76 18.56
N GLY A 150 1.05 29.38 18.66
CA GLY A 150 1.96 29.89 19.68
C GLY A 150 1.96 31.41 19.63
N ALA A 151 1.23 32.02 20.55
CA ALA A 151 1.17 33.45 20.74
C ALA A 151 2.55 33.95 21.21
N HIS A 152 3.32 34.53 20.30
CA HIS A 152 4.40 35.44 20.63
C HIS A 152 3.80 36.82 20.98
N GLY A 153 3.39 36.98 22.24
CA GLY A 153 3.17 38.28 22.87
C GLY A 153 4.35 38.61 23.77
N GLY A 154 5.17 39.57 23.36
CA GLY A 154 6.31 40.04 24.12
C GLY A 154 5.96 40.97 25.29
N ALA A 155 7.05 41.50 25.88
CA ALA A 155 7.15 42.57 26.86
C ALA A 155 7.16 42.17 28.35
N HIS A 156 8.37 41.93 28.85
CA HIS A 156 8.77 42.33 30.21
C HIS A 156 10.10 43.06 30.14
N GLN A 157 10.06 44.40 30.14
CA GLN A 157 11.13 45.24 30.64
C GLN A 157 10.54 46.49 31.30
N HIS A 158 11.12 46.78 32.49
CA HIS A 158 10.97 47.94 33.39
C HIS A 158 9.77 47.95 34.33
#